data_AF-A0A256YIS7-F1
#
_entry.id   AF-A0A256YIS7-F1
#
_cell.length_a   1.000
_cell.length_b   1.000
_cell.length_c   1.000
_cell.angle_alpha   90.00
_cell.angle_beta   90.00
_cell.angle_gamma   90.00
#
_symmetry.space_group_name_H-M   'P 1'
#
loop_
_entity.id
_entity.type
_entity.pdbx_description
1 polymer ?
#
loop_
_entity_poly.entity_id
_entity_poly.type
_entity_poly.pdbx_seq_one_letter_code
_entity_poly.pdbx_strand_id
1 'polypeptide(L)'
;MSEDLVEKMRELLNTMRDWERKPVVKSGKIIVELVKLPERRGKTRSRPQHLALMIRREDAFRGLLIVSPEELDDLRRALNVEKLDDIIKALWSIYKERSVEEYEL
;
A
#
# COMPACT_ATOMS: atom_id res chain seq x y z
N MET A 1 -5.28 -10.71 -18.65
CA MET A 1 -4.33 -10.85 -17.52
C MET A 1 -3.33 -11.90 -17.91
N SER A 2 -2.03 -11.76 -17.60
CA SER A 2 -1.12 -12.89 -17.84
C SER A 2 -1.48 -14.00 -16.85
N GLU A 3 -1.78 -15.19 -17.37
CA GLU A 3 -2.03 -16.40 -16.56
C GLU A 3 -0.89 -16.63 -15.57
N ASP A 4 0.33 -16.26 -15.97
CA ASP A 4 1.54 -16.24 -15.14
C ASP A 4 1.42 -15.48 -13.82
N LEU A 5 0.72 -14.33 -13.80
CA LEU A 5 0.61 -13.54 -12.57
C LEU A 5 -0.32 -14.20 -11.56
N VAL A 6 -1.43 -14.76 -12.04
CA VAL A 6 -2.39 -15.48 -11.19
C VAL A 6 -1.71 -16.70 -10.57
N GLU A 7 -0.92 -17.43 -11.36
CA GLU A 7 -0.20 -18.61 -10.87
C GLU A 7 0.85 -18.24 -9.82
N LYS A 8 1.64 -17.17 -10.06
CA LYS A 8 2.56 -16.64 -9.05
C LYS A 8 1.85 -16.21 -7.76
N MET A 9 0.68 -15.58 -7.86
CA MET A 9 -0.08 -15.20 -6.67
C MET A 9 -0.62 -16.42 -5.91
N ARG A 10 -1.04 -17.48 -6.60
CA ARG A 10 -1.43 -18.74 -5.97
C ARG A 10 -0.26 -19.42 -5.28
N GLU A 11 0.90 -19.47 -5.92
CA GLU A 11 2.13 -20.01 -5.34
C GLU A 11 2.50 -19.25 -4.06
N LEU A 12 2.45 -17.91 -4.08
CA LEU A 12 2.69 -17.10 -2.89
C LEU A 12 1.69 -17.39 -1.77
N LEU A 13 0.40 -17.50 -2.08
CA LEU A 13 -0.62 -17.85 -1.09
C LEU A 13 -0.34 -19.20 -0.42
N ASN A 14 0.17 -20.18 -1.17
CA ASN A 14 0.45 -21.52 -0.65
C ASN A 14 1.77 -21.62 0.12
N THR A 15 2.79 -20.86 -0.29
CA THR A 15 4.15 -20.95 0.27
C THR A 15 4.42 -20.01 1.44
N MET A 16 3.77 -18.84 1.46
CA MET A 16 3.93 -17.87 2.55
C MET A 16 3.34 -18.40 3.86
N ARG A 17 3.96 -18.00 4.97
CA ARG A 17 3.43 -18.18 6.33
C ARG A 17 2.35 -17.13 6.62
N ASP A 18 1.51 -17.41 7.61
CA ASP A 18 0.51 -16.44 8.06
C ASP A 18 1.18 -15.17 8.59
N TRP A 19 0.67 -14.02 8.17
CA TRP A 19 1.22 -12.68 8.41
C TRP A 19 2.59 -12.39 7.80
N GLU A 20 3.13 -13.31 6.99
CA GLU A 20 4.33 -13.03 6.21
C GLU A 20 4.05 -11.90 5.22
N ARG A 21 5.05 -11.02 5.06
CA ARG A 21 4.99 -9.86 4.18
C ARG A 21 6.05 -9.97 3.10
N LYS A 22 5.70 -9.65 1.86
CA LYS A 22 6.62 -9.63 0.73
C LYS A 22 6.53 -8.28 0.01
N PRO A 23 7.59 -7.46 0.00
CA PRO A 23 7.57 -6.18 -0.68
C PRO A 23 7.40 -6.37 -2.19
N VAL A 24 6.52 -5.59 -2.79
CA VAL A 24 6.23 -5.59 -4.24
C VAL A 24 6.75 -4.31 -4.89
N VAL A 25 6.55 -3.16 -4.23
CA VAL A 25 6.98 -1.85 -4.73
C VAL A 25 7.54 -1.01 -3.59
N LYS A 26 8.64 -0.30 -3.84
CA LYS A 26 9.16 0.77 -2.98
C LYS A 26 9.29 2.05 -3.80
N SER A 27 8.71 3.15 -3.32
CA SER A 27 8.83 4.48 -3.90
C SER A 27 9.20 5.49 -2.80
N GLY A 28 10.44 5.98 -2.84
CA GLY A 28 11.01 6.79 -1.76
C GLY A 28 10.89 6.08 -0.40
N LYS A 29 10.15 6.71 0.53
CA LYS A 29 9.88 6.18 1.88
C LYS A 29 8.62 5.32 1.97
N ILE A 30 7.88 5.08 0.89
CA ILE A 30 6.65 4.29 0.88
C ILE A 30 6.93 2.89 0.34
N ILE A 31 6.41 1.87 1.02
CA ILE A 31 6.54 0.45 0.67
C ILE A 31 5.12 -0.14 0.53
N VAL A 32 4.91 -0.86 -0.57
CA VAL A 32 3.73 -1.68 -0.83
C VAL A 32 4.13 -3.15 -0.73
N GLU A 33 3.48 -3.89 0.15
CA GLU A 33 3.80 -5.28 0.48
C GLU A 33 2.56 -6.17 0.28
N LEU A 34 2.74 -7.38 -0.25
CA LEU A 34 1.75 -8.44 -0.16
C LEU A 34 1.82 -9.08 1.23
N VAL A 35 0.67 -9.35 1.83
CA VAL A 35 0.55 -9.99 3.14
C VAL A 35 -0.37 -11.17 3.05
N LYS A 36 0.05 -12.34 3.54
CA LYS A 36 -0.84 -13.49 3.69
C LYS A 36 -1.63 -13.39 4.98
N LEU A 37 -2.95 -13.33 4.87
CA LEU A 37 -3.85 -13.34 6.02
C LEU A 37 -4.28 -14.77 6.34
N PRO A 38 -4.28 -15.16 7.63
CA PRO A 38 -4.69 -16.50 8.04
C PRO A 38 -6.18 -16.72 7.79
N GLU A 39 -6.58 -18.00 7.77
CA GLU A 39 -7.99 -18.37 7.84
C GLU A 39 -8.59 -17.83 9.14
N ARG A 40 -9.74 -17.15 9.05
CA ARG A 40 -10.50 -16.68 10.21
C ARG A 40 -11.82 -17.41 10.30
N ARG A 41 -11.99 -18.21 11.34
CA ARG A 41 -13.28 -18.83 11.68
C ARG A 41 -14.05 -17.92 12.63
N GLY A 42 -15.06 -17.23 12.09
CA GLY A 42 -16.05 -16.55 12.92
C GLY A 42 -17.13 -17.50 13.39
N LYS A 43 -17.99 -17.06 14.32
CA LYS A 43 -19.13 -17.84 14.83
C LYS A 43 -20.13 -18.24 13.72
N THR A 44 -20.22 -17.45 12.65
CA THR A 44 -21.22 -17.61 11.58
C THR A 44 -20.63 -17.76 10.18
N ARG A 45 -19.34 -17.42 9.98
CA ARG A 45 -18.69 -17.46 8.66
C ARG A 45 -17.19 -17.68 8.80
N SER A 46 -16.65 -18.59 8.01
CA SER A 46 -15.19 -18.74 7.82
C SER A 46 -14.75 -17.88 6.64
N ARG A 47 -13.67 -17.11 6.85
CA ARG A 47 -12.93 -16.46 5.76
C ARG A 47 -11.67 -17.29 5.49
N PRO A 48 -11.48 -17.79 4.25
CA PRO A 48 -10.29 -18.56 3.91
C PRO A 48 -9.04 -17.68 3.98
N GLN A 49 -7.88 -18.34 3.94
CA GLN A 49 -6.61 -17.66 3.74
C GLN A 49 -6.65 -16.86 2.44
N HIS A 50 -6.09 -15.65 2.45
CA HIS A 50 -6.05 -14.80 1.26
C HIS A 50 -4.88 -13.83 1.33
N LEU A 51 -4.50 -13.30 0.18
CA LEU A 51 -3.51 -12.22 0.08
C LEU A 51 -4.20 -10.86 0.20
N ALA A 52 -3.54 -9.94 0.88
CA ALA A 52 -3.91 -8.55 1.02
C ALA A 52 -2.72 -7.64 0.69
N LEU A 53 -2.95 -6.34 0.54
CA LEU A 53 -1.88 -5.36 0.36
C LEU A 53 -1.72 -4.51 1.62
N MET A 54 -0.47 -4.32 2.03
CA MET A 54 -0.08 -3.37 3.08
C MET A 54 0.69 -2.23 2.46
N ILE A 55 0.23 -1.00 2.69
CA ILE A 55 0.92 0.23 2.31
C ILE A 55 1.42 0.88 3.59
N ARG A 56 2.73 1.06 3.71
CA ARG A 56 3.36 1.66 4.89
C ARG A 56 4.51 2.56 4.51
N ARG A 57 4.92 3.41 5.44
CA ARG A 57 6.24 4.03 5.37
C ARG A 57 7.32 3.03 5.77
N GLU A 58 8.52 3.21 5.24
CA GLU A 58 9.69 2.37 5.53
C GLU A 58 10.01 2.31 7.02
N ASP A 59 9.91 3.46 7.70
CA ASP A 59 10.13 3.64 9.13
C ASP A 59 8.91 3.30 10.00
N ALA A 60 7.77 2.98 9.38
CA ALA A 60 6.54 2.68 10.10
C ALA A 60 6.34 1.17 10.29
N PHE A 61 6.10 0.78 11.55
CA PHE A 61 5.70 -0.59 11.88
C PHE A 61 4.25 -0.89 11.47
N ARG A 62 3.39 0.14 11.51
CA ARG A 62 1.98 0.08 11.12
C ARG A 62 1.79 0.67 9.73
N GLY A 63 0.79 0.15 9.01
CA GLY A 63 0.42 0.61 7.68
C GLY A 63 -1.07 0.43 7.43
N LEU A 64 -1.51 0.91 6.28
CA LEU A 64 -2.85 0.68 5.76
C LEU A 64 -2.89 -0.73 5.17
N LEU A 65 -3.64 -1.63 5.81
CA LEU A 65 -3.90 -2.98 5.29
C LEU A 65 -5.24 -2.96 4.53
N ILE A 66 -5.18 -3.28 3.25
CA ILE A 66 -6.34 -3.28 2.35
C ILE A 66 -6.60 -4.71 1.93
N VAL A 67 -7.80 -5.19 2.25
CA VAL A 67 -8.12 -6.62 2.20
C VAL A 67 -8.91 -6.97 0.96
N SER A 68 -9.77 -6.06 0.49
CA SER A 68 -10.62 -6.33 -0.68
C SER A 68 -10.04 -5.73 -1.97
N PRO A 69 -10.15 -6.43 -3.10
CA PRO A 69 -9.80 -5.89 -4.41
C PRO A 69 -10.58 -4.61 -4.76
N GLU A 70 -11.82 -4.48 -4.29
CA GLU A 70 -12.65 -3.30 -4.53
C GLU A 70 -12.07 -2.07 -3.83
N GLU A 71 -11.68 -2.18 -2.55
CA GLU A 71 -11.02 -1.09 -1.81
C GLU A 71 -9.70 -0.69 -2.47
N LEU A 72 -8.98 -1.65 -3.05
CA LEU A 72 -7.74 -1.38 -3.78
C LEU A 72 -7.97 -0.58 -5.05
N ASP A 73 -9.00 -0.92 -5.83
CA ASP A 73 -9.31 -0.18 -7.03
C ASP A 73 -9.85 1.22 -6.70
N ASP A 74 -10.66 1.35 -5.65
CA ASP A 74 -11.13 2.64 -5.16
C ASP A 74 -9.96 3.53 -4.69
N LEU A 75 -9.01 2.98 -3.93
CA LEU A 75 -7.79 3.71 -3.55
C LEU A 75 -6.98 4.11 -4.79
N ARG A 76 -6.78 3.19 -5.74
CA ARG A 76 -6.05 3.48 -6.98
C ARG A 76 -6.71 4.63 -7.76
N ARG A 77 -8.04 4.63 -7.87
CA ARG A 77 -8.77 5.73 -8.51
C ARG A 77 -8.59 7.03 -7.74
N ALA A 78 -8.73 7.02 -6.41
CA ALA A 78 -8.58 8.20 -5.57
C ALA A 78 -7.18 8.83 -5.65
N LEU A 79 -6.13 8.02 -5.74
CA LEU A 79 -4.74 8.48 -5.87
C LEU A 79 -4.42 9.07 -7.25
N ASN A 80 -5.19 8.74 -8.28
CA ASN A 80 -4.97 9.20 -9.66
C ASN A 80 -5.86 10.40 -10.04
N VAL A 81 -6.52 11.04 -9.07
CA VAL A 81 -7.34 12.22 -9.34
C VAL A 81 -6.43 13.45 -9.49
N GLU A 82 -6.58 14.21 -10.58
CA GLU A 82 -5.79 15.43 -10.85
C GLU A 82 -5.80 16.42 -9.67
N LYS A 83 -6.93 16.51 -8.96
CA LYS A 83 -7.06 17.32 -7.75
C LYS A 83 -6.00 16.99 -6.69
N LEU A 84 -5.58 15.73 -6.56
CA LEU A 84 -4.53 15.34 -5.62
C LEU A 84 -3.16 15.88 -6.05
N ASP A 85 -2.85 15.86 -7.35
CA ASP A 85 -1.61 16.42 -7.88
C ASP A 85 -1.55 17.94 -7.64
N ASP A 86 -2.67 18.64 -7.83
CA ASP A 86 -2.75 20.08 -7.57
C ASP A 86 -2.54 20.41 -6.09
N ILE A 87 -3.11 19.59 -5.18
CA ILE A 87 -2.88 19.72 -3.74
C ILE A 87 -1.40 19.49 -3.42
N ILE A 88 -0.76 18.46 -4.00
CA ILE A 88 0.67 18.18 -3.78
C ILE A 88 1.53 19.35 -4.25
N LYS A 89 1.26 19.91 -5.44
CA LYS A 89 1.96 21.10 -5.96
C LYS A 89 1.80 22.29 -5.03
N ALA A 90 0.59 22.55 -4.56
CA ALA A 90 0.32 23.66 -3.62
C ALA A 90 1.10 23.50 -2.30
N LEU A 91 1.17 22.29 -1.75
CA LEU A 91 1.96 22.00 -0.55
C LEU A 91 3.45 22.30 -0.77
N TRP A 92 4.01 21.89 -1.92
CA TRP A 92 5.41 22.19 -2.26
C TRP A 92 5.68 23.69 -2.36
N SER A 93 4.76 24.47 -2.94
CA SER A 93 4.90 25.93 -3.00
C SER A 93 4.95 26.56 -1.61
N ILE A 94 4.04 26.16 -0.71
CA ILE A 94 4.00 26.64 0.68
C ILE A 94 5.30 26.32 1.42
N TYR A 95 5.84 25.10 1.25
CA TYR A 95 7.06 24.71 1.93
C TYR A 95 8.30 25.42 1.38
N LYS A 96 8.35 25.66 0.07
CA LYS A 96 9.45 26.41 -0.56
C LYS A 96 9.49 27.87 -0.11
N GLU A 97 8.34 28.50 0.09
CA GLU A 97 8.25 29.87 0.63
C GLU A 97 8.77 29.96 2.08
N ARG A 98 8.64 28.88 2.86
CA ARG A 98 9.07 28.82 4.26
C ARG A 98 10.56 28.51 4.45
N SER A 99 11.28 28.07 3.42
CA SER A 99 12.68 27.64 3.49
C SER A 99 13.70 28.71 3.10
N VAL A 100 13.32 29.99 3.10
CA VAL A 100 14.27 31.10 2.87
C VAL A 100 14.96 31.41 4.20
N GLU A 101 16.14 30.82 4.42
CA GLU A 101 17.09 31.31 5.43
C GLU A 101 17.99 32.35 4.74
N GLU A 102 17.74 33.63 5.02
CA GLU A 102 18.71 34.68 4.75
C GLU A 102 19.81 34.63 5.82
N TYR A 103 21.04 34.41 5.39
CA TYR A 103 22.22 34.59 6.23
C TYR A 103 22.69 36.04 6.08
N GLU A 104 22.91 36.75 7.19
CA GLU A 104 23.58 38.04 7.17
C GLU A 104 25.03 37.88 6.67
N LEU A 105 25.47 38.80 5.81
CA LEU A 105 26.85 38.93 5.32
C LEU A 105 27.81 39.44 6.40
#